data_AF-A0A381W5D7-F1
#
_entry.id   AF-A0A381W5D7-F1
#
_cell.length_a   1.000
_cell.length_b   1.000
_cell.length_c   1.000
_cell.angle_alpha   90.00
_cell.angle_beta   90.00
_cell.angle_gamma   90.00
#
_symmetry.space_group_name_H-M   'P 1'
#
loop_
_entity.id
_entity.type
_entity.pdbx_description
1 polymer ?
#
loop_
_entity_poly.entity_id
_entity_poly.type
_entity_poly.pdbx_seq_one_letter_code
_entity_poly.pdbx_strand_id
1 'polypeptide(L)'
;VVFYEKPLKKFFRILNSSIEHFPKSRKFFISQMSRWLSEKLWTKSNIIKKINAKPKQIVFCQHHLSHASSIYYSTNLNEALIVVSDGVGEDQSFSIWKANKNIINLLYEIKYPKSLGLFYSTMTSFLGHRINSGENKVMSMSAFGSDKYNQKIKEIINVNKKNIFEQNFKYFNYQHSIDRSYSDDLINLLGNPRFPEQAFIDEKNQLINEDAERFADISFGTQKITEEIIKNKVNFAYKLNPSKNLCLSGGVFLNCVANYFALNNSKFDNIYINNCSSDAGGAVGAALWAWKNLIDSNSDNIKQDIYTGPEYNSDEIKDILIDLKINYTEYTNHQDLINSTVKDLINNNIIAWFQGKMEFGPRALGNRSILAQPNSKELSKKINSIIKKRESYQPFAASILIEECNKFFVMDKKFDYSYKFMNVVSECREEVYNDIQGVIHVDKTCRVQTVSKDDNFLFYDLINNYFKKTNLPLLLNTSFNLKGEPIVDNPIKAISTFLRSKCDVLYIGNFKIVNDS
;
A
#
# COMPACT_ATOMS: atom_id res chain seq x y z
N VAL A 1 25.50 3.11 9.33
CA VAL A 1 24.59 2.57 8.29
C VAL A 1 24.02 1.25 8.77
N VAL A 2 22.73 1.05 8.59
CA VAL A 2 22.02 -0.16 9.03
C VAL A 2 21.37 -0.80 7.82
N PHE A 3 21.57 -2.10 7.66
CA PHE A 3 20.88 -2.89 6.64
C PHE A 3 19.80 -3.72 7.32
N TYR A 4 18.58 -3.70 6.79
CA TYR A 4 17.38 -4.22 7.45
C TYR A 4 17.19 -5.74 7.33
N GLU A 5 18.18 -6.48 6.86
CA GLU A 5 18.08 -7.92 6.66
C GLU A 5 19.41 -8.61 6.99
N LYS A 6 19.40 -9.79 7.61
CA LYS A 6 20.62 -10.58 7.84
C LYS A 6 20.91 -11.55 6.68
N PRO A 7 21.92 -11.31 5.81
CA PRO A 7 22.09 -12.07 4.57
C PRO A 7 22.34 -13.57 4.80
N LEU A 8 23.19 -13.92 5.77
CA LEU A 8 23.50 -15.33 6.05
C LEU A 8 22.26 -16.15 6.46
N LYS A 9 21.38 -15.56 7.28
CA LYS A 9 20.17 -16.25 7.74
C LYS A 9 19.22 -16.55 6.58
N LYS A 10 19.02 -15.57 5.69
CA LYS A 10 18.21 -15.74 4.48
C LYS A 10 18.84 -16.71 3.48
N PHE A 11 20.16 -16.68 3.34
CA PHE A 11 20.89 -17.65 2.51
C PHE A 11 20.64 -19.09 2.98
N PHE A 12 20.79 -19.36 4.28
CA PHE A 12 20.53 -20.71 4.83
C PHE A 12 19.09 -21.17 4.61
N ARG A 13 18.09 -20.27 4.75
CA ARG A 13 16.70 -20.61 4.41
C ARG A 13 16.57 -21.05 2.94
N ILE A 14 17.12 -20.28 2.02
CA ILE A 14 17.02 -20.56 0.58
C ILE A 14 17.73 -21.87 0.23
N LEU A 15 18.90 -22.11 0.82
CA LEU A 15 19.64 -23.36 0.66
C LEU A 15 18.85 -24.55 1.19
N ASN A 16 18.31 -24.47 2.41
CA ASN A 16 17.51 -25.54 3.02
C ASN A 16 16.25 -25.84 2.20
N SER A 17 15.51 -24.80 1.79
CA SER A 17 14.33 -24.95 0.91
C SER A 17 14.71 -25.65 -0.40
N SER A 18 15.89 -25.35 -0.96
CA SER A 18 16.37 -26.00 -2.18
C SER A 18 16.70 -27.48 -1.95
N ILE A 19 17.35 -27.82 -0.83
CA ILE A 19 17.72 -29.20 -0.50
C ILE A 19 16.45 -30.04 -0.25
N GLU A 20 15.53 -29.52 0.55
CA GLU A 20 14.29 -30.21 0.95
C GLU A 20 13.41 -30.61 -0.25
N HIS A 21 13.41 -29.80 -1.31
CA HIS A 21 12.55 -30.01 -2.49
C HIS A 21 13.32 -30.55 -3.72
N PHE A 22 14.56 -31.02 -3.53
CA PHE A 22 15.31 -31.64 -4.62
C PHE A 22 14.64 -32.96 -5.06
N PRO A 23 14.57 -33.28 -6.37
CA PRO A 23 15.16 -32.60 -7.52
C PRO A 23 14.30 -31.48 -8.14
N LYS A 24 13.06 -31.28 -7.69
CA LYS A 24 12.13 -30.27 -8.26
C LYS A 24 12.69 -28.84 -8.16
N SER A 25 13.48 -28.56 -7.12
CA SER A 25 14.13 -27.28 -6.87
C SER A 25 15.36 -26.99 -7.72
N ARG A 26 15.83 -27.88 -8.62
CA ARG A 26 17.12 -27.72 -9.33
C ARG A 26 17.27 -26.36 -10.03
N LYS A 27 16.25 -25.91 -10.78
CA LYS A 27 16.29 -24.60 -11.46
C LYS A 27 16.32 -23.44 -10.47
N PHE A 28 15.51 -23.53 -9.41
CA PHE A 28 15.48 -22.54 -8.34
C PHE A 28 16.85 -22.45 -7.64
N PHE A 29 17.45 -23.59 -7.30
CA PHE A 29 18.78 -23.66 -6.70
C PHE A 29 19.84 -22.96 -7.57
N ILE A 30 19.94 -23.33 -8.85
CA ILE A 30 20.94 -22.73 -9.76
C ILE A 30 20.75 -21.21 -9.85
N SER A 31 19.51 -20.76 -10.04
CA SER A 31 19.16 -19.33 -10.11
C SER A 31 19.52 -18.58 -8.82
N GLN A 32 19.09 -19.09 -7.67
CA GLN A 32 19.33 -18.45 -6.39
C GLN A 32 20.81 -18.48 -5.99
N MET A 33 21.49 -19.62 -6.12
CA MET A 33 22.90 -19.73 -5.73
C MET A 33 23.79 -18.80 -6.53
N SER A 34 23.55 -18.67 -7.84
CA SER A 34 24.28 -17.73 -8.69
C SER A 34 24.19 -16.29 -8.15
N ARG A 35 22.97 -15.84 -7.82
CA ARG A 35 22.73 -14.48 -7.27
C ARG A 35 23.29 -14.30 -5.85
N TRP A 36 23.20 -15.31 -5.00
CA TRP A 36 23.62 -15.22 -3.61
C TRP A 36 25.14 -15.25 -3.43
N LEU A 37 25.82 -16.14 -4.14
CA LEU A 37 27.27 -16.29 -4.07
C LEU A 37 28.01 -15.14 -4.75
N SER A 38 27.42 -14.52 -5.77
CA SER A 38 28.03 -13.38 -6.49
C SER A 38 27.86 -12.04 -5.78
N GLU A 39 26.68 -11.77 -5.20
CA GLU A 39 26.35 -10.42 -4.72
C GLU A 39 25.86 -10.39 -3.27
N LYS A 40 24.83 -11.18 -2.93
CA LYS A 40 24.04 -10.97 -1.69
C LYS A 40 24.77 -11.37 -0.41
N LEU A 41 25.63 -12.38 -0.43
CA LEU A 41 26.46 -12.71 0.74
C LEU A 41 27.49 -11.61 1.04
N TRP A 42 27.88 -10.85 0.03
CA TRP A 42 28.90 -9.79 0.13
C TRP A 42 28.32 -8.42 0.46
N THR A 43 27.03 -8.32 0.85
CA THR A 43 26.35 -7.05 1.12
C THR A 43 27.14 -6.13 2.06
N LYS A 44 27.74 -6.66 3.14
CA LYS A 44 28.56 -5.84 4.05
C LYS A 44 29.74 -5.18 3.31
N SER A 45 30.50 -5.96 2.56
CA SER A 45 31.66 -5.50 1.79
C SER A 45 31.24 -4.53 0.68
N ASN A 46 30.12 -4.80 0.02
CA ASN A 46 29.58 -3.94 -1.04
C ASN A 46 29.16 -2.58 -0.49
N ILE A 47 28.51 -2.54 0.68
CA ILE A 47 28.17 -1.29 1.36
C ILE A 47 29.45 -0.54 1.73
N ILE A 48 30.41 -1.18 2.40
CA ILE A 48 31.69 -0.57 2.80
C ILE A 48 32.38 0.12 1.61
N LYS A 49 32.48 -0.59 0.48
CA LYS A 49 33.11 -0.04 -0.74
C LYS A 49 32.32 1.13 -1.32
N LYS A 50 30.98 1.04 -1.37
CA LYS A 50 30.14 2.02 -2.06
C LYS A 50 30.04 3.36 -1.32
N ILE A 51 30.09 3.35 0.01
CA ILE A 51 29.96 4.58 0.83
C ILE A 51 31.21 4.90 1.66
N ASN A 52 32.32 4.22 1.40
CA ASN A 52 33.60 4.39 2.09
C ASN A 52 33.48 4.34 3.64
N ALA A 53 32.69 3.39 4.16
CA ALA A 53 32.41 3.26 5.60
C ALA A 53 33.34 2.23 6.28
N LYS A 54 33.66 2.43 7.56
CA LYS A 54 34.42 1.46 8.35
C LYS A 54 33.56 0.23 8.69
N PRO A 55 34.11 -1.00 8.76
CA PRO A 55 33.34 -2.21 9.07
C PRO A 55 32.49 -2.15 10.35
N LYS A 56 32.94 -1.41 11.37
CA LYS A 56 32.23 -1.19 12.64
C LYS A 56 31.02 -0.26 12.53
N GLN A 57 30.90 0.50 11.44
CA GLN A 57 29.79 1.42 11.18
C GLN A 57 28.63 0.76 10.40
N ILE A 58 28.78 -0.52 10.05
CA ILE A 58 27.75 -1.32 9.36
C ILE A 58 27.09 -2.26 10.34
N VAL A 59 25.81 -2.03 10.58
CA VAL A 59 24.97 -2.83 11.47
C VAL A 59 23.88 -3.54 10.67
N PHE A 60 23.40 -4.67 11.17
CA PHE A 60 22.30 -5.42 10.58
C PHE A 60 21.13 -5.51 11.56
N CYS A 61 19.95 -5.07 11.12
CA CYS A 61 18.69 -5.27 11.83
C CYS A 61 17.98 -6.50 11.25
N GLN A 62 17.13 -7.15 12.05
CA GLN A 62 16.27 -8.23 11.55
C GLN A 62 15.11 -7.64 10.74
N HIS A 63 14.70 -8.30 9.64
CA HIS A 63 13.67 -7.79 8.72
C HIS A 63 12.36 -7.43 9.43
N HIS A 64 11.78 -8.38 10.17
CA HIS A 64 10.54 -8.12 10.90
C HIS A 64 10.71 -7.11 12.05
N LEU A 65 11.89 -7.06 12.69
CA LEU A 65 12.18 -6.05 13.70
C LEU A 65 12.24 -4.65 13.07
N SER A 66 12.74 -4.54 11.84
CA SER A 66 12.73 -3.28 11.08
C SER A 66 11.30 -2.84 10.78
N HIS A 67 10.41 -3.75 10.33
CA HIS A 67 8.99 -3.47 10.16
C HIS A 67 8.29 -3.08 11.45
N ALA A 68 8.62 -3.72 12.56
CA ALA A 68 8.04 -3.38 13.86
C ALA A 68 8.51 -1.99 14.32
N SER A 69 9.79 -1.70 14.15
CA SER A 69 10.43 -0.44 14.52
C SER A 69 9.91 0.74 13.70
N SER A 70 9.62 0.53 12.41
CA SER A 70 9.17 1.59 11.50
C SER A 70 7.79 2.15 11.79
N ILE A 71 6.97 1.46 12.59
CA ILE A 71 5.66 1.95 13.02
C ILE A 71 5.67 2.39 14.48
N TYR A 72 6.31 1.61 15.35
CA TYR A 72 6.29 1.89 16.78
C TYR A 72 7.09 3.16 17.14
N TYR A 73 8.32 3.28 16.64
CA TYR A 73 9.13 4.46 16.94
C TYR A 73 8.64 5.74 16.24
N SER A 74 7.78 5.61 15.24
CA SER A 74 7.21 6.73 14.48
C SER A 74 5.92 7.28 15.07
N THR A 75 5.26 6.50 15.94
CA THR A 75 3.98 6.85 16.58
C THR A 75 4.16 7.39 18.00
N ASN A 76 5.39 7.39 18.53
CA ASN A 76 5.74 7.94 19.84
C ASN A 76 4.90 7.37 21.00
N LEU A 77 4.51 6.10 20.87
CA LEU A 77 3.77 5.37 21.88
C LEU A 77 4.71 4.90 22.99
N ASN A 78 4.25 4.91 24.24
CA ASN A 78 5.00 4.35 25.37
C ASN A 78 4.94 2.81 25.41
N GLU A 79 3.85 2.26 24.92
CA GLU A 79 3.65 0.82 24.79
C GLU A 79 2.70 0.51 23.64
N ALA A 80 2.96 -0.61 22.97
CA ALA A 80 2.09 -1.15 21.95
C ALA A 80 2.31 -2.65 21.79
N LEU A 81 1.29 -3.32 21.28
CA LEU A 81 1.47 -4.61 20.65
C LEU A 81 1.71 -4.38 19.15
N ILE A 82 2.70 -5.05 18.58
CA ILE A 82 3.04 -4.90 17.17
C ILE A 82 2.83 -6.23 16.47
N VAL A 83 2.11 -6.22 15.34
CA VAL A 83 1.95 -7.39 14.47
C VAL A 83 2.58 -7.08 13.13
N VAL A 84 3.51 -7.94 12.71
CA VAL A 84 4.12 -7.89 11.39
C VAL A 84 3.69 -9.09 10.57
N SER A 85 3.19 -8.86 9.36
CA SER A 85 2.77 -9.91 8.42
C SER A 85 3.24 -9.57 7.02
N ASP A 86 4.12 -10.40 6.47
CA ASP A 86 4.82 -10.13 5.22
C ASP A 86 4.90 -11.38 4.34
N GLY A 87 5.47 -11.25 3.14
CA GLY A 87 5.81 -12.38 2.28
C GLY A 87 6.78 -13.32 3.01
N VAL A 88 8.06 -12.93 3.09
CA VAL A 88 9.09 -13.61 3.89
C VAL A 88 10.23 -12.63 4.18
N GLY A 89 10.62 -12.50 5.45
CA GLY A 89 11.89 -11.88 5.83
C GLY A 89 13.08 -12.84 5.65
N GLU A 90 13.95 -12.93 6.66
CA GLU A 90 15.03 -13.91 6.66
C GLU A 90 14.50 -15.34 6.79
N ASP A 91 13.58 -15.56 7.72
CA ASP A 91 12.93 -16.84 8.02
C ASP A 91 11.50 -16.72 8.55
N GLN A 92 11.07 -15.52 8.94
CA GLN A 92 9.74 -15.21 9.44
C GLN A 92 8.83 -14.77 8.29
N SER A 93 7.53 -15.05 8.42
CA SER A 93 6.45 -14.49 7.58
C SER A 93 5.41 -13.74 8.41
N PHE A 94 5.32 -14.06 9.71
CA PHE A 94 4.45 -13.41 10.66
C PHE A 94 5.13 -13.33 12.03
N SER A 95 4.92 -12.25 12.76
CA SER A 95 5.47 -12.08 14.11
C SER A 95 4.63 -11.12 14.96
N ILE A 96 4.58 -11.37 16.26
CA ILE A 96 3.96 -10.52 17.27
C ILE A 96 5.05 -10.06 18.23
N TRP A 97 5.09 -8.76 18.49
CA TRP A 97 6.08 -8.13 19.36
C TRP A 97 5.38 -7.32 20.44
N LYS A 98 5.98 -7.28 21.63
CA LYS A 98 5.64 -6.34 22.68
C LYS A 98 6.64 -5.20 22.67
N ALA A 99 6.15 -3.98 22.55
CA ALA A 99 6.96 -2.80 22.66
C ALA A 99 6.65 -2.05 23.95
N ASN A 100 7.70 -1.64 24.65
CA ASN A 100 7.62 -0.80 25.85
C ASN A 100 8.83 0.13 25.87
N LYS A 101 8.57 1.44 25.87
CA LYS A 101 9.59 2.49 25.74
C LYS A 101 10.47 2.24 24.51
N ASN A 102 11.75 1.94 24.70
CA ASN A 102 12.71 1.70 23.61
C ASN A 102 12.92 0.22 23.28
N ILE A 103 12.22 -0.69 23.95
CA ILE A 103 12.48 -2.12 23.85
C ILE A 103 11.35 -2.77 23.06
N ILE A 104 11.71 -3.51 22.01
CA ILE A 104 10.79 -4.33 21.21
C ILE A 104 11.19 -5.81 21.37
N ASN A 105 10.34 -6.59 22.03
CA ASN A 105 10.58 -8.00 22.31
C ASN A 105 9.65 -8.90 21.48
N LEU A 106 10.22 -9.94 20.85
CA LEU A 106 9.44 -10.93 20.12
C LEU A 106 8.64 -11.79 21.10
N LEU A 107 7.34 -11.90 20.90
CA LEU A 107 6.47 -12.78 21.68
C LEU A 107 6.13 -14.08 20.93
N TYR A 108 5.95 -13.98 19.62
CA TYR A 108 5.50 -15.10 18.80
C TYR A 108 5.91 -14.90 17.35
N GLU A 109 6.23 -15.99 16.65
CA GLU A 109 6.56 -15.96 15.23
C GLU A 109 5.96 -17.16 14.48
N ILE A 110 5.72 -16.99 13.19
CA ILE A 110 5.53 -18.08 12.23
C ILE A 110 6.65 -17.97 11.22
N LYS A 111 7.34 -19.09 11.02
CA LYS A 111 8.40 -19.21 10.04
C LYS A 111 7.87 -19.68 8.70
N TYR A 112 8.58 -19.28 7.66
CA TYR A 112 8.52 -19.90 6.34
C TYR A 112 8.64 -21.44 6.47
N PRO A 113 7.88 -22.24 5.70
CA PRO A 113 7.16 -21.88 4.47
C PRO A 113 5.75 -21.31 4.65
N LYS A 114 5.17 -21.36 5.85
CA LYS A 114 3.84 -20.79 6.09
C LYS A 114 3.91 -19.27 5.95
N SER A 115 3.14 -18.65 5.05
CA SER A 115 3.05 -17.21 4.84
C SER A 115 1.69 -16.83 4.24
N LEU A 116 0.99 -15.93 4.94
CA LEU A 116 -0.23 -15.31 4.44
C LEU A 116 0.05 -14.42 3.23
N GLY A 117 1.19 -13.72 3.23
CA GLY A 117 1.63 -12.92 2.09
C GLY A 117 1.85 -13.77 0.84
N LEU A 118 2.58 -14.89 0.96
CA LEU A 118 2.80 -15.79 -0.19
C LEU A 118 1.53 -16.52 -0.63
N PHE A 119 0.58 -16.81 0.28
CA PHE A 119 -0.75 -17.26 -0.11
C PHE A 119 -1.43 -16.23 -1.01
N TYR A 120 -1.53 -14.98 -0.55
CA TYR A 120 -2.20 -13.93 -1.31
C TYR A 120 -1.50 -13.65 -2.65
N SER A 121 -0.17 -13.66 -2.69
CA SER A 121 0.61 -13.54 -3.93
C SER A 121 0.41 -14.74 -4.87
N THR A 122 0.22 -15.95 -4.34
CA THR A 122 -0.10 -17.14 -5.16
C THR A 122 -1.45 -16.98 -5.82
N MET A 123 -2.47 -16.57 -5.06
CA MET A 123 -3.80 -16.30 -5.60
C MET A 123 -3.78 -15.14 -6.61
N THR A 124 -2.99 -14.09 -6.34
CA THR A 124 -2.75 -12.98 -7.27
C THR A 124 -2.21 -13.47 -8.61
N SER A 125 -1.20 -14.36 -8.59
CA SER A 125 -0.67 -14.96 -9.81
C SER A 125 -1.66 -15.85 -10.53
N PHE A 126 -2.46 -16.63 -9.79
CA PHE A 126 -3.49 -17.50 -10.36
C PHE A 126 -4.61 -16.70 -11.05
N LEU A 127 -4.94 -15.53 -10.50
CA LEU A 127 -5.92 -14.58 -11.04
C LEU A 127 -5.36 -13.70 -12.17
N GLY A 128 -4.21 -14.08 -12.75
CA GLY A 128 -3.64 -13.42 -13.93
C GLY A 128 -2.94 -12.09 -13.62
N HIS A 129 -2.63 -11.82 -12.35
CA HIS A 129 -1.99 -10.58 -11.92
C HIS A 129 -0.53 -10.77 -11.54
N ARG A 130 0.26 -9.71 -11.72
CA ARG A 130 1.69 -9.72 -11.41
C ARG A 130 1.91 -9.57 -9.89
N ILE A 131 2.60 -10.54 -9.29
CA ILE A 131 3.01 -10.52 -7.88
C ILE A 131 3.78 -9.22 -7.55
N ASN A 132 3.58 -8.69 -6.33
CA ASN A 132 4.11 -7.43 -5.80
C ASN A 132 3.59 -6.16 -6.49
N SER A 133 2.52 -6.26 -7.27
CA SER A 133 1.91 -5.14 -7.99
C SER A 133 0.42 -5.31 -8.30
N GLY A 134 -0.12 -6.52 -8.10
CA GLY A 134 -1.45 -6.93 -8.53
C GLY A 134 -2.37 -7.32 -7.38
N GLU A 135 -1.84 -7.38 -6.15
CA GLU A 135 -2.56 -7.76 -4.94
C GLU A 135 -3.77 -6.82 -4.70
N ASN A 136 -3.61 -5.52 -4.98
CA ASN A 136 -4.71 -4.55 -4.89
C ASN A 136 -5.84 -4.83 -5.90
N LYS A 137 -5.56 -5.49 -7.02
CA LYS A 137 -6.56 -5.87 -8.02
C LYS A 137 -7.40 -7.04 -7.53
N VAL A 138 -6.78 -8.04 -6.90
CA VAL A 138 -7.50 -9.14 -6.23
C VAL A 138 -8.44 -8.58 -5.16
N MET A 139 -7.94 -7.66 -4.34
CA MET A 139 -8.75 -6.95 -3.34
C MET A 139 -9.95 -6.23 -3.99
N SER A 140 -9.75 -5.55 -5.13
CA SER A 140 -10.85 -4.86 -5.84
C SER A 140 -11.85 -5.84 -6.48
N MET A 141 -11.36 -6.92 -7.10
CA MET A 141 -12.19 -7.97 -7.71
C MET A 141 -13.05 -8.69 -6.69
N SER A 142 -12.58 -8.81 -5.44
CA SER A 142 -13.31 -9.51 -4.38
C SER A 142 -14.70 -8.94 -4.11
N ALA A 143 -14.93 -7.65 -4.36
CA ALA A 143 -16.23 -7.00 -4.17
C ALA A 143 -17.30 -7.45 -5.17
N PHE A 144 -16.90 -8.09 -6.27
CA PHE A 144 -17.81 -8.60 -7.30
C PHE A 144 -18.16 -10.09 -7.08
N GLY A 145 -17.50 -10.75 -6.13
CA GLY A 145 -17.66 -12.18 -5.91
C GLY A 145 -18.65 -12.53 -4.81
N SER A 146 -18.94 -13.82 -4.72
CA SER A 146 -19.79 -14.48 -3.74
C SER A 146 -19.04 -15.58 -2.99
N ASP A 147 -19.70 -16.19 -2.01
CA ASP A 147 -19.12 -17.19 -1.10
C ASP A 147 -18.96 -18.60 -1.71
N LYS A 148 -19.35 -18.80 -2.98
CA LYS A 148 -19.32 -20.12 -3.68
C LYS A 148 -17.99 -20.85 -3.56
N TYR A 149 -16.86 -20.13 -3.54
CA TYR A 149 -15.51 -20.74 -3.46
C TYR A 149 -14.91 -20.78 -2.05
N ASN A 150 -15.62 -20.28 -1.02
CA ASN A 150 -15.08 -20.20 0.34
C ASN A 150 -14.58 -21.54 0.90
N GLN A 151 -15.32 -22.63 0.64
CA GLN A 151 -14.92 -23.97 1.11
C GLN A 151 -13.62 -24.43 0.44
N LYS A 152 -13.53 -24.30 -0.89
CA LYS A 152 -12.30 -24.63 -1.64
C LYS A 152 -11.11 -23.79 -1.21
N ILE A 153 -11.32 -22.49 -0.94
CA ILE A 153 -10.25 -21.64 -0.41
C ILE A 153 -9.79 -22.10 0.99
N LYS A 154 -10.73 -22.56 1.85
CA LYS A 154 -10.41 -23.13 3.17
C LYS A 154 -9.62 -24.45 3.09
N GLU A 155 -9.71 -25.20 1.98
CA GLU A 155 -8.85 -26.37 1.75
C GLU A 155 -7.39 -25.97 1.46
N ILE A 156 -7.17 -24.79 0.89
CA ILE A 156 -5.85 -24.26 0.57
C ILE A 156 -5.16 -23.70 1.81
N ILE A 157 -5.90 -22.91 2.59
CA ILE A 157 -5.44 -22.29 3.83
C ILE A 157 -6.58 -22.20 4.84
N ASN A 158 -6.33 -22.61 6.08
CA ASN A 158 -7.30 -22.50 7.17
C ASN A 158 -6.65 -22.03 8.46
N VAL A 159 -7.46 -21.82 9.49
CA VAL A 159 -6.99 -21.53 10.85
C VAL A 159 -7.33 -22.71 11.74
N ASN A 160 -6.32 -23.29 12.40
CA ASN A 160 -6.53 -24.38 13.33
C ASN A 160 -7.07 -23.89 14.69
N LYS A 161 -7.45 -24.82 15.58
CA LYS A 161 -7.98 -24.50 16.92
C LYS A 161 -7.04 -23.67 17.81
N LYS A 162 -5.74 -23.63 17.49
CA LYS A 162 -4.71 -22.82 18.18
C LYS A 162 -4.53 -21.43 17.57
N ASN A 163 -5.42 -21.01 16.66
CA ASN A 163 -5.31 -19.76 15.88
C ASN A 163 -4.07 -19.69 15.00
N ILE A 164 -3.47 -20.82 14.62
CA ILE A 164 -2.35 -20.88 13.68
C ILE A 164 -2.92 -21.13 12.30
N PHE A 165 -2.57 -20.28 11.33
CA PHE A 165 -2.96 -20.56 9.96
C PHE A 165 -2.09 -21.69 9.39
N GLU A 166 -2.72 -22.65 8.73
CA GLU A 166 -2.09 -23.80 8.10
C GLU A 166 -2.35 -23.76 6.61
N GLN A 167 -1.29 -23.86 5.82
CA GLN A 167 -1.35 -23.96 4.38
C GLN A 167 -1.18 -25.40 3.96
N ASN A 168 -2.02 -25.85 3.04
CA ASN A 168 -1.84 -27.12 2.37
C ASN A 168 -0.86 -26.93 1.22
N PHE A 169 0.41 -27.28 1.46
CA PHE A 169 1.52 -27.06 0.51
C PHE A 169 1.38 -27.81 -0.82
N LYS A 170 0.44 -28.77 -0.93
CA LYS A 170 0.07 -29.40 -2.20
C LYS A 170 -0.32 -28.37 -3.27
N TYR A 171 -0.89 -27.24 -2.88
CA TYR A 171 -1.39 -26.20 -3.81
C TYR A 171 -0.34 -25.15 -4.21
N PHE A 172 0.89 -25.24 -3.67
CA PHE A 172 1.90 -24.19 -3.78
C PHE A 172 3.22 -24.71 -4.36
N ASN A 173 3.86 -23.86 -5.18
CA ASN A 173 5.15 -24.12 -5.81
C ASN A 173 6.22 -23.07 -5.43
N TYR A 174 5.86 -22.02 -4.68
CA TYR A 174 6.80 -20.93 -4.33
C TYR A 174 8.03 -21.40 -3.52
N GLN A 175 8.02 -22.62 -2.97
CA GLN A 175 9.15 -23.16 -2.21
C GLN A 175 10.31 -23.64 -3.07
N HIS A 176 10.04 -23.94 -4.34
CA HIS A 176 11.00 -24.65 -5.20
C HIS A 176 10.92 -24.27 -6.68
N SER A 177 9.97 -23.42 -7.09
CA SER A 177 9.79 -22.98 -8.47
C SER A 177 10.13 -21.50 -8.65
N ILE A 178 10.73 -21.18 -9.80
CA ILE A 178 10.88 -19.81 -10.30
C ILE A 178 9.86 -19.47 -11.40
N ASP A 179 9.16 -20.48 -11.92
CA ASP A 179 8.28 -20.35 -13.10
C ASP A 179 6.85 -19.93 -12.68
N ARG A 180 6.30 -20.54 -11.62
CA ARG A 180 4.97 -20.23 -11.08
C ARG A 180 4.87 -20.54 -9.59
N SER A 181 4.01 -19.81 -8.89
CA SER A 181 3.79 -19.94 -7.43
C SER A 181 2.71 -20.95 -7.04
N TYR A 182 1.82 -21.35 -7.96
CA TYR A 182 0.76 -22.35 -7.74
C TYR A 182 1.07 -23.69 -8.42
N SER A 183 0.48 -24.77 -7.90
CA SER A 183 0.62 -26.13 -8.45
C SER A 183 -0.51 -26.54 -9.39
N ASP A 184 -0.36 -27.68 -10.07
CA ASP A 184 -1.43 -28.27 -10.88
C ASP A 184 -2.62 -28.73 -10.02
N ASP A 185 -2.39 -29.07 -8.75
CA ASP A 185 -3.46 -29.37 -7.83
C ASP A 185 -4.34 -28.15 -7.53
N LEU A 186 -3.76 -26.93 -7.54
CA LEU A 186 -4.57 -25.71 -7.40
C LEU A 186 -5.44 -25.51 -8.65
N ILE A 187 -4.90 -25.80 -9.83
CA ILE A 187 -5.64 -25.76 -11.10
C ILE A 187 -6.78 -26.80 -11.07
N ASN A 188 -6.53 -28.02 -10.61
CA ASN A 188 -7.55 -29.04 -10.49
C ASN A 188 -8.68 -28.63 -9.51
N LEU A 189 -8.34 -27.92 -8.43
CA LEU A 189 -9.31 -27.46 -7.43
C LEU A 189 -10.15 -26.27 -7.91
N LEU A 190 -9.50 -25.27 -8.50
CA LEU A 190 -10.11 -23.96 -8.81
C LEU A 190 -10.45 -23.77 -10.30
N GLY A 191 -10.00 -24.68 -11.17
CA GLY A 191 -10.07 -24.57 -12.64
C GLY A 191 -8.86 -23.86 -13.24
N ASN A 192 -8.93 -23.56 -14.54
CA ASN A 192 -7.83 -22.89 -15.24
C ASN A 192 -7.55 -21.48 -14.68
N PRO A 193 -6.27 -21.07 -14.59
CA PRO A 193 -5.90 -19.73 -14.15
C PRO A 193 -6.36 -18.68 -15.16
N ARG A 194 -6.54 -17.45 -14.69
CA ARG A 194 -6.95 -16.33 -15.54
C ARG A 194 -5.80 -15.89 -16.44
N PHE A 195 -6.09 -15.60 -17.71
CA PHE A 195 -5.09 -15.00 -18.60
C PHE A 195 -4.82 -13.54 -18.19
N PRO A 196 -3.55 -13.09 -18.19
CA PRO A 196 -3.22 -11.71 -17.89
C PRO A 196 -4.01 -10.73 -18.75
N GLU A 197 -4.48 -9.66 -18.11
CA GLU A 197 -5.23 -8.56 -18.77
C GLU A 197 -6.55 -8.96 -19.45
N GLN A 198 -7.03 -10.20 -19.23
CA GLN A 198 -8.35 -10.62 -19.66
C GLN A 198 -9.42 -9.66 -19.12
N ALA A 199 -10.36 -9.25 -19.98
CA ALA A 199 -11.49 -8.43 -19.57
C ALA A 199 -12.26 -9.10 -18.42
N PHE A 200 -12.78 -8.31 -17.50
CA PHE A 200 -13.40 -8.81 -16.26
C PHE A 200 -14.82 -8.28 -16.07
N ILE A 201 -15.01 -6.98 -16.31
CA ILE A 201 -16.32 -6.34 -16.33
C ILE A 201 -16.58 -5.62 -17.65
N ASP A 202 -17.85 -5.45 -17.98
CA ASP A 202 -18.33 -4.66 -19.11
C ASP A 202 -18.41 -3.15 -18.78
N GLU A 203 -18.92 -2.35 -19.71
CA GLU A 203 -19.08 -0.90 -19.55
C GLU A 203 -20.12 -0.51 -18.47
N LYS A 204 -21.01 -1.44 -18.11
CA LYS A 204 -22.04 -1.30 -17.08
C LYS A 204 -21.56 -1.81 -15.71
N ASN A 205 -20.29 -2.18 -15.58
CA ASN A 205 -19.69 -2.80 -14.38
C ASN A 205 -20.31 -4.17 -14.02
N GLN A 206 -20.78 -4.92 -15.01
CA GLN A 206 -21.25 -6.30 -14.85
C GLN A 206 -20.16 -7.28 -15.28
N LEU A 207 -20.11 -8.45 -14.65
CA LEU A 207 -19.17 -9.50 -15.01
C LEU A 207 -19.45 -10.01 -16.42
N ILE A 208 -18.40 -10.17 -17.23
CA ILE A 208 -18.57 -10.39 -18.68
C ILE A 208 -18.97 -11.83 -19.07
N ASN A 209 -18.72 -12.81 -18.20
CA ASN A 209 -19.01 -14.23 -18.42
C ASN A 209 -18.84 -15.05 -17.13
N GLU A 210 -19.18 -16.35 -17.20
CA GLU A 210 -19.06 -17.31 -16.09
C GLU A 210 -17.63 -17.46 -15.57
N ASP A 211 -16.61 -17.30 -16.42
CA ASP A 211 -15.22 -17.31 -15.99
C ASP A 211 -14.90 -16.09 -15.10
N ALA A 212 -15.39 -14.91 -15.47
CA ALA A 212 -15.27 -13.70 -14.66
C ALA A 212 -15.97 -13.86 -13.31
N GLU A 213 -17.16 -14.48 -13.26
CA GLU A 213 -17.84 -14.85 -12.01
C GLU A 213 -16.98 -15.77 -11.15
N ARG A 214 -16.43 -16.83 -11.74
CA ARG A 214 -15.53 -17.75 -11.03
C ARG A 214 -14.32 -17.02 -10.45
N PHE A 215 -13.68 -16.13 -11.21
CA PHE A 215 -12.54 -15.36 -10.70
C PHE A 215 -12.94 -14.35 -9.63
N ALA A 216 -14.13 -13.77 -9.71
CA ALA A 216 -14.68 -12.90 -8.68
C ALA A 216 -14.90 -13.69 -7.38
N ASP A 217 -15.53 -14.86 -7.44
CA ASP A 217 -15.79 -15.73 -6.29
C ASP A 217 -14.48 -16.25 -5.65
N ILE A 218 -13.48 -16.61 -6.45
CA ILE A 218 -12.14 -16.99 -5.95
C ILE A 218 -11.47 -15.80 -5.25
N SER A 219 -11.60 -14.60 -5.80
CA SER A 219 -11.07 -13.36 -5.19
C SER A 219 -11.79 -13.05 -3.87
N PHE A 220 -13.11 -13.22 -3.82
CA PHE A 220 -13.93 -13.07 -2.62
C PHE A 220 -13.48 -14.05 -1.53
N GLY A 221 -13.38 -15.34 -1.83
CA GLY A 221 -12.94 -16.33 -0.85
C GLY A 221 -11.52 -16.09 -0.36
N THR A 222 -10.61 -15.69 -1.25
CA THR A 222 -9.23 -15.29 -0.91
C THR A 222 -9.20 -14.11 0.06
N GLN A 223 -10.02 -13.09 -0.22
CA GLN A 223 -10.12 -11.91 0.62
C GLN A 223 -10.74 -12.24 2.00
N LYS A 224 -11.84 -13.01 2.02
CA LYS A 224 -12.52 -13.40 3.27
C LYS A 224 -11.68 -14.28 4.18
N ILE A 225 -10.95 -15.25 3.65
CA ILE A 225 -10.05 -16.05 4.50
C ILE A 225 -8.89 -15.20 5.03
N THR A 226 -8.41 -14.23 4.26
CA THR A 226 -7.36 -13.28 4.70
C THR A 226 -7.87 -12.41 5.85
N GLU A 227 -9.08 -11.85 5.73
CA GLU A 227 -9.78 -11.12 6.81
C GLU A 227 -9.90 -11.97 8.07
N GLU A 228 -10.36 -13.22 7.93
CA GLU A 228 -10.53 -14.15 9.05
C GLU A 228 -9.18 -14.45 9.75
N ILE A 229 -8.13 -14.74 8.98
CA ILE A 229 -6.79 -15.03 9.52
C ILE A 229 -6.25 -13.80 10.27
N ILE A 230 -6.34 -12.60 9.69
CA ILE A 230 -5.86 -11.36 10.35
C ILE A 230 -6.63 -11.14 11.65
N LYS A 231 -7.96 -11.25 11.63
CA LYS A 231 -8.80 -11.10 12.83
C LYS A 231 -8.40 -12.07 13.93
N ASN A 232 -8.24 -13.35 13.60
CA ASN A 232 -7.85 -14.38 14.55
C ASN A 232 -6.44 -14.14 15.11
N LYS A 233 -5.50 -13.70 14.27
CA LYS A 233 -4.13 -13.40 14.68
C LYS A 233 -4.02 -12.18 15.57
N VAL A 234 -4.77 -11.12 15.28
CA VAL A 234 -4.81 -9.92 16.11
C VAL A 234 -5.49 -10.19 17.46
N ASN A 235 -6.57 -10.97 17.46
CA ASN A 235 -7.20 -11.41 18.71
C ASN A 235 -6.28 -12.31 19.55
N PHE A 236 -5.52 -13.21 18.90
CA PHE A 236 -4.50 -14.01 19.56
C PHE A 236 -3.39 -13.12 20.15
N ALA A 237 -2.95 -12.11 19.41
CA ALA A 237 -1.97 -11.14 19.87
C ALA A 237 -2.48 -10.42 21.14
N TYR A 238 -3.72 -9.93 21.13
CA TYR A 238 -4.34 -9.30 22.31
C TYR A 238 -4.38 -10.24 23.51
N LYS A 239 -4.69 -11.53 23.31
CA LYS A 239 -4.68 -12.54 24.39
C LYS A 239 -3.28 -12.80 24.94
N LEU A 240 -2.25 -12.76 24.10
CA LEU A 240 -0.86 -12.95 24.53
C LEU A 240 -0.36 -11.80 25.41
N ASN A 241 -0.68 -10.56 25.05
CA ASN A 241 -0.34 -9.38 25.84
C ASN A 241 -1.34 -8.26 25.54
N PRO A 242 -2.36 -8.06 26.39
CA PRO A 242 -3.32 -6.97 26.23
C PRO A 242 -2.63 -5.61 26.17
N SER A 243 -3.12 -4.74 25.29
CA SER A 243 -2.63 -3.37 25.08
C SER A 243 -3.77 -2.54 24.53
N LYS A 244 -3.75 -1.23 24.79
CA LYS A 244 -4.67 -0.28 24.15
C LYS A 244 -4.28 -0.02 22.70
N ASN A 245 -2.98 -0.05 22.41
CA ASN A 245 -2.42 0.31 21.11
C ASN A 245 -1.98 -0.95 20.34
N LEU A 246 -2.38 -1.02 19.08
CA LEU A 246 -1.93 -2.00 18.10
C LEU A 246 -1.20 -1.30 16.95
N CYS A 247 0.03 -1.73 16.68
CA CYS A 247 0.80 -1.30 15.51
C CYS A 247 0.88 -2.43 14.49
N LEU A 248 0.68 -2.11 13.21
CA LEU A 248 0.65 -3.08 12.11
C LEU A 248 1.62 -2.67 11.00
N SER A 249 2.39 -3.63 10.47
CA SER A 249 3.39 -3.42 9.42
C SER A 249 3.67 -4.72 8.64
N GLY A 250 4.29 -4.64 7.47
CA GLY A 250 4.48 -5.76 6.55
C GLY A 250 3.46 -5.76 5.41
N GLY A 251 3.85 -6.30 4.24
CA GLY A 251 3.14 -6.08 2.99
C GLY A 251 1.66 -6.49 2.99
N VAL A 252 1.26 -7.44 3.85
CA VAL A 252 -0.15 -7.87 3.99
C VAL A 252 -1.05 -6.73 4.47
N PHE A 253 -0.55 -5.84 5.34
CA PHE A 253 -1.33 -4.72 5.88
C PHE A 253 -1.49 -3.55 4.89
N LEU A 254 -1.04 -3.67 3.64
CA LEU A 254 -1.47 -2.79 2.54
C LEU A 254 -2.89 -3.12 2.03
N ASN A 255 -3.47 -4.24 2.50
CA ASN A 255 -4.85 -4.63 2.23
C ASN A 255 -5.82 -3.85 3.13
N CYS A 256 -6.21 -2.66 2.68
CA CYS A 256 -7.07 -1.75 3.45
C CYS A 256 -8.48 -2.31 3.74
N VAL A 257 -8.97 -3.20 2.87
CA VAL A 257 -10.25 -3.90 3.07
C VAL A 257 -10.11 -4.88 4.23
N ALA A 258 -9.06 -5.71 4.23
CA ALA A 258 -8.83 -6.66 5.29
C ALA A 258 -8.56 -5.97 6.63
N ASN A 259 -7.83 -4.86 6.62
CA ASN A 259 -7.59 -4.06 7.82
C ASN A 259 -8.91 -3.59 8.45
N TYR A 260 -9.83 -3.01 7.67
CA TYR A 260 -11.12 -2.56 8.19
C TYR A 260 -11.93 -3.74 8.76
N PHE A 261 -12.25 -4.74 7.95
CA PHE A 261 -13.15 -5.83 8.36
C PHE A 261 -12.57 -6.72 9.47
N ALA A 262 -11.26 -6.94 9.49
CA ALA A 262 -10.63 -7.76 10.52
C ALA A 262 -10.49 -7.05 11.86
N LEU A 263 -10.34 -5.72 11.86
CA LEU A 263 -9.92 -4.96 13.04
C LEU A 263 -11.02 -4.09 13.66
N ASN A 264 -12.10 -3.79 12.92
CA ASN A 264 -13.17 -2.90 13.39
C ASN A 264 -13.77 -3.36 14.73
N ASN A 265 -13.94 -4.67 14.89
CA ASN A 265 -14.47 -5.30 16.12
C ASN A 265 -13.38 -5.80 17.08
N SER A 266 -12.14 -5.32 16.95
CA SER A 266 -11.05 -5.70 17.85
C SER A 266 -11.15 -4.98 19.20
N LYS A 267 -10.45 -5.51 20.21
CA LYS A 267 -10.40 -4.97 21.58
C LYS A 267 -9.36 -3.85 21.77
N PHE A 268 -8.75 -3.37 20.69
CA PHE A 268 -7.78 -2.28 20.75
C PHE A 268 -8.49 -0.94 20.64
N ASP A 269 -8.03 0.02 21.43
CA ASP A 269 -8.55 1.39 21.44
C ASP A 269 -7.99 2.18 20.26
N ASN A 270 -6.72 1.94 19.91
CA ASN A 270 -6.00 2.65 18.85
C ASN A 270 -5.26 1.68 17.93
N ILE A 271 -5.37 1.89 16.62
CA ILE A 271 -4.80 1.05 15.58
C ILE A 271 -3.98 1.91 14.60
N TYR A 272 -2.68 1.62 14.57
CA TYR A 272 -1.68 2.31 13.78
C TYR A 272 -1.15 1.39 12.68
N ILE A 273 -1.50 1.65 11.43
CA ILE A 273 -0.97 0.91 10.27
C ILE A 273 0.09 1.76 9.59
N ASN A 274 1.27 1.17 9.34
CA ASN A 274 2.37 1.87 8.69
C ASN A 274 2.00 2.35 7.26
N ASN A 275 2.21 3.64 6.96
CA ASN A 275 1.98 4.23 5.65
C ASN A 275 2.83 3.58 4.54
N CYS A 276 4.02 3.08 4.88
CA CYS A 276 4.90 2.31 4.01
C CYS A 276 5.12 0.91 4.58
N SER A 277 4.04 0.12 4.67
CA SER A 277 4.08 -1.23 5.23
C SER A 277 4.91 -2.25 4.40
N SER A 278 5.35 -1.93 3.19
CA SER A 278 6.24 -2.79 2.38
C SER A 278 7.71 -2.69 2.81
N ASP A 279 8.58 -3.50 2.21
CA ASP A 279 10.04 -3.53 2.50
C ASP A 279 10.72 -2.15 2.44
N ALA A 280 10.19 -1.20 1.67
CA ALA A 280 10.71 0.16 1.62
C ALA A 280 10.68 0.83 3.02
N GLY A 281 9.65 0.58 3.83
CA GLY A 281 9.55 1.06 5.20
C GLY A 281 10.55 0.39 6.15
N GLY A 282 11.08 -0.78 5.80
CA GLY A 282 12.09 -1.49 6.57
C GLY A 282 13.40 -0.70 6.72
N ALA A 283 13.78 0.07 5.69
CA ALA A 283 14.95 0.94 5.76
C ALA A 283 14.81 2.02 6.85
N VAL A 284 13.65 2.67 6.92
CA VAL A 284 13.34 3.66 7.96
C VAL A 284 13.34 3.00 9.34
N GLY A 285 12.68 1.85 9.47
CA GLY A 285 12.61 1.13 10.74
C GLY A 285 13.96 0.65 11.24
N ALA A 286 14.85 0.20 10.36
CA ALA A 286 16.21 -0.18 10.73
C ALA A 286 17.04 1.03 11.20
N ALA A 287 16.86 2.19 10.57
CA ALA A 287 17.49 3.43 11.02
C ALA A 287 16.97 3.87 12.39
N LEU A 288 15.64 3.88 12.61
CA LEU A 288 15.02 4.23 13.89
C LEU A 288 15.41 3.25 14.99
N TRP A 289 15.46 1.96 14.70
CA TRP A 289 15.93 0.94 15.63
C TRP A 289 17.36 1.22 16.09
N ALA A 290 18.29 1.44 15.16
CA ALA A 290 19.67 1.70 15.52
C ALA A 290 19.84 3.05 16.23
N TRP A 291 19.09 4.07 15.83
CA TRP A 291 19.07 5.35 16.54
C TRP A 291 18.70 5.15 18.01
N LYS A 292 17.55 4.53 18.29
CA LYS A 292 17.05 4.33 19.66
C LYS A 292 17.86 3.33 20.49
N ASN A 293 18.49 2.33 19.87
CA ASN A 293 19.14 1.23 20.61
C ASN A 293 20.66 1.30 20.63
N LEU A 294 21.31 1.99 19.69
CA LEU A 294 22.77 1.98 19.54
C LEU A 294 23.41 3.37 19.61
N ILE A 295 22.65 4.44 19.35
CA ILE A 295 23.19 5.80 19.29
C ILE A 295 22.68 6.62 20.47
N ASP A 296 21.37 6.77 20.60
CA ASP A 296 20.77 7.62 21.62
C ASP A 296 19.47 7.00 22.17
N SER A 297 19.58 6.43 23.37
CA SER A 297 18.44 5.85 24.09
C SER A 297 17.56 6.90 24.78
N ASN A 298 18.05 8.13 24.95
CA ASN A 298 17.36 9.18 25.71
C ASN A 298 16.83 10.29 24.80
N SER A 299 17.11 10.22 23.50
CA SER A 299 16.63 11.18 22.51
C SER A 299 15.11 11.35 22.60
N ASP A 300 14.66 12.58 22.40
CA ASP A 300 13.25 12.89 22.23
C ASP A 300 12.62 12.05 21.10
N ASN A 301 11.31 12.00 21.16
CA ASN A 301 10.44 11.35 20.21
C ASN A 301 10.60 11.97 18.81
N ILE A 302 10.89 11.14 17.80
CA ILE A 302 10.98 11.59 16.41
C ILE A 302 9.55 11.67 15.88
N LYS A 303 9.05 12.88 15.60
CA LYS A 303 7.84 13.03 14.79
C LYS A 303 8.20 12.71 13.35
N GLN A 304 7.88 11.50 12.89
CA GLN A 304 8.11 11.14 11.50
C GLN A 304 7.08 11.83 10.61
N ASP A 305 7.55 12.73 9.75
CA ASP A 305 6.80 13.25 8.62
C ASP A 305 6.72 12.19 7.51
N ILE A 306 5.62 12.16 6.77
CA ILE A 306 5.49 11.33 5.56
C ILE A 306 5.97 12.06 4.31
N TYR A 307 6.02 13.40 4.33
CA TYR A 307 6.47 14.22 3.21
C TYR A 307 7.99 14.39 3.26
N THR A 308 8.71 13.29 3.04
CA THR A 308 10.18 13.21 3.16
C THR A 308 10.91 13.12 1.82
N GLY A 309 10.16 13.06 0.71
CA GLY A 309 10.73 13.03 -0.63
C GLY A 309 11.20 14.41 -1.10
N PRO A 310 11.70 14.50 -2.35
CA PRO A 310 12.20 15.75 -2.91
C PRO A 310 11.10 16.82 -3.04
N GLU A 311 11.52 18.07 -2.93
CA GLU A 311 10.78 19.30 -3.16
C GLU A 311 11.58 20.16 -4.13
N TYR A 312 10.88 20.98 -4.92
CA TYR A 312 11.47 21.83 -5.96
C TYR A 312 10.94 23.24 -5.77
N ASN A 313 11.84 24.21 -5.85
CA ASN A 313 11.45 25.61 -5.72
C ASN A 313 10.89 26.16 -7.04
N SER A 314 10.28 27.35 -7.00
CA SER A 314 9.65 27.96 -8.15
C SER A 314 10.62 28.28 -9.29
N ASP A 315 11.86 28.69 -8.96
CA ASP A 315 12.87 29.04 -9.97
C ASP A 315 13.32 27.79 -10.75
N GLU A 316 13.61 26.69 -10.05
CA GLU A 316 13.95 25.41 -10.67
C GLU A 316 12.86 24.90 -11.61
N ILE A 317 11.59 25.02 -11.20
CA ILE A 317 10.46 24.62 -12.03
C ILE A 317 10.34 25.55 -13.25
N LYS A 318 10.50 26.86 -13.06
CA LYS A 318 10.40 27.86 -14.13
C LYS A 318 11.47 27.66 -15.20
N ASP A 319 12.71 27.42 -14.80
CA ASP A 319 13.83 27.15 -15.72
C ASP A 319 13.52 25.92 -16.59
N ILE A 320 13.03 24.84 -15.98
CA ILE A 320 12.62 23.63 -16.71
C ILE A 320 11.48 23.92 -17.70
N LEU A 321 10.49 24.75 -17.32
CA LEU A 321 9.39 25.12 -18.21
C LEU A 321 9.87 25.95 -19.40
N ILE A 322 10.80 26.88 -19.18
CA ILE A 322 11.41 27.71 -20.22
C ILE A 322 12.23 26.83 -21.19
N ASP A 323 13.08 25.96 -20.66
CA ASP A 323 13.93 25.05 -21.43
C ASP A 323 13.10 24.11 -22.31
N LEU A 324 12.00 23.58 -21.76
CA LEU A 324 11.06 22.72 -22.48
C LEU A 324 10.08 23.48 -23.38
N LYS A 325 10.13 24.82 -23.37
CA LYS A 325 9.23 25.71 -24.13
C LYS A 325 7.75 25.43 -23.88
N ILE A 326 7.40 25.16 -22.62
CA ILE A 326 6.02 24.90 -22.21
C ILE A 326 5.35 26.23 -21.85
N ASN A 327 4.16 26.48 -22.40
CA ASN A 327 3.35 27.63 -22.01
C ASN A 327 2.81 27.43 -20.58
N TYR A 328 2.89 28.47 -19.76
CA TYR A 328 2.42 28.42 -18.37
C TYR A 328 1.77 29.73 -17.94
N THR A 329 0.93 29.65 -16.91
CA THR A 329 0.48 30.77 -16.09
C THR A 329 1.15 30.70 -14.73
N GLU A 330 1.80 31.77 -14.30
CA GLU A 330 2.45 31.88 -12.99
C GLU A 330 1.56 32.61 -11.99
N TYR A 331 1.42 32.06 -10.79
CA TYR A 331 0.68 32.68 -9.69
C TYR A 331 1.65 33.24 -8.66
N THR A 332 1.52 34.52 -8.34
CA THR A 332 2.37 35.20 -7.36
C THR A 332 1.88 35.01 -5.92
N ASN A 333 0.61 34.61 -5.73
CA ASN A 333 0.06 34.30 -4.43
C ASN A 333 -0.69 32.96 -4.41
N HIS A 334 -0.68 32.35 -3.24
CA HIS A 334 -1.30 31.05 -2.96
C HIS A 334 -2.82 31.05 -3.20
N GLN A 335 -3.52 32.13 -2.83
CA GLN A 335 -4.98 32.15 -2.92
C GLN A 335 -5.45 32.12 -4.38
N ASP A 336 -4.76 32.80 -5.29
CA ASP A 336 -5.08 32.78 -6.72
C ASP A 336 -4.82 31.42 -7.37
N LEU A 337 -3.73 30.74 -6.95
CA LEU A 337 -3.46 29.36 -7.34
C LEU A 337 -4.65 28.46 -6.94
N ILE A 338 -5.04 28.50 -5.66
CA ILE A 338 -6.16 27.71 -5.14
C ILE A 338 -7.48 28.07 -5.84
N ASN A 339 -7.79 29.35 -6.01
CA ASN A 339 -8.99 29.80 -6.69
C ASN A 339 -9.04 29.29 -8.14
N SER A 340 -7.91 29.31 -8.85
CA SER A 340 -7.82 28.76 -10.21
C SER A 340 -7.99 27.24 -10.20
N THR A 341 -7.34 26.52 -9.28
CA THR A 341 -7.49 25.06 -9.17
C THR A 341 -8.93 24.68 -8.88
N VAL A 342 -9.62 25.37 -7.96
CA VAL A 342 -11.03 25.15 -7.64
C VAL A 342 -11.93 25.42 -8.85
N LYS A 343 -11.65 26.48 -9.61
CA LYS A 343 -12.39 26.79 -10.85
C LYS A 343 -12.27 25.65 -11.86
N ASP A 344 -11.06 25.14 -12.09
CA ASP A 344 -10.84 24.02 -13.01
C ASP A 344 -11.52 22.74 -12.50
N LEU A 345 -11.44 22.45 -11.20
CA LEU A 345 -12.14 21.31 -10.60
C LEU A 345 -13.64 21.39 -10.86
N ILE A 346 -14.29 22.53 -10.57
CA ILE A 346 -15.73 22.76 -10.78
C ILE A 346 -16.13 22.60 -12.26
N ASN A 347 -15.22 22.88 -13.20
CA ASN A 347 -15.42 22.70 -14.63
C ASN A 347 -15.17 21.26 -15.12
N ASN A 348 -15.06 20.29 -14.21
CA ASN A 348 -14.79 18.87 -14.47
C ASN A 348 -13.41 18.57 -15.06
N ASN A 349 -12.45 19.49 -14.93
CA ASN A 349 -11.08 19.23 -15.35
C ASN A 349 -10.41 18.23 -14.39
N ILE A 350 -9.68 17.27 -14.97
CA ILE A 350 -8.81 16.35 -14.26
C ILE A 350 -7.47 17.02 -14.07
N ILE A 351 -7.11 17.22 -12.81
CA ILE A 351 -5.93 17.99 -12.42
C ILE A 351 -4.79 17.06 -12.06
N ALA A 352 -3.66 17.21 -12.74
CA ALA A 352 -2.39 16.75 -12.24
C ALA A 352 -1.86 17.76 -11.21
N TRP A 353 -1.49 17.27 -10.02
CA TRP A 353 -1.14 18.09 -8.87
C TRP A 353 0.24 17.70 -8.34
N PHE A 354 1.20 18.63 -8.44
CA PHE A 354 2.58 18.47 -8.01
C PHE A 354 2.97 19.62 -7.06
N GLN A 355 3.01 19.34 -5.75
CA GLN A 355 3.25 20.36 -4.73
C GLN A 355 4.17 19.87 -3.61
N GLY A 356 5.00 20.76 -3.07
CA GLY A 356 5.84 20.52 -1.90
C GLY A 356 6.67 19.22 -1.94
N LYS A 357 7.02 18.72 -0.76
CA LYS A 357 7.75 17.45 -0.58
C LYS A 357 6.90 16.24 -0.95
N MET A 358 7.46 15.33 -1.74
CA MET A 358 6.79 14.08 -2.11
C MET A 358 6.48 13.20 -0.88
N GLU A 359 5.30 12.57 -0.89
CA GLU A 359 4.92 11.61 0.16
C GLU A 359 5.67 10.28 0.04
N PHE A 360 6.03 9.69 1.18
CA PHE A 360 6.68 8.38 1.27
C PHE A 360 5.65 7.25 1.38
N GLY A 361 5.71 6.29 0.47
CA GLY A 361 4.84 5.12 0.44
C GLY A 361 4.15 4.91 -0.91
N PRO A 362 3.26 3.92 -1.02
CA PRO A 362 2.62 3.55 -2.28
C PRO A 362 1.36 4.36 -2.62
N ARG A 363 0.99 5.34 -1.78
CA ARG A 363 -0.22 6.16 -1.92
C ARG A 363 0.18 7.61 -2.16
N ALA A 364 -0.49 8.28 -3.09
CA ALA A 364 -0.42 9.73 -3.15
C ALA A 364 -1.39 10.32 -2.13
N LEU A 365 -0.91 11.30 -1.37
CA LEU A 365 -1.55 11.86 -0.19
C LEU A 365 -1.61 13.39 -0.30
N GLY A 366 -1.76 13.91 -1.52
CA GLY A 366 -2.02 15.33 -1.78
C GLY A 366 -0.84 16.13 -2.33
N ASN A 367 0.34 15.53 -2.55
CA ASN A 367 1.50 16.24 -3.10
C ASN A 367 1.93 15.74 -4.49
N ARG A 368 1.67 14.48 -4.82
CA ARG A 368 1.86 13.90 -6.17
C ARG A 368 0.60 13.18 -6.62
N SER A 369 -0.46 13.95 -6.85
CA SER A 369 -1.83 13.44 -7.02
C SER A 369 -2.43 13.77 -8.39
N ILE A 370 -3.37 12.95 -8.83
CA ILE A 370 -4.36 13.33 -9.84
C ILE A 370 -5.67 13.53 -9.09
N LEU A 371 -6.23 14.72 -9.24
CA LEU A 371 -7.39 15.22 -8.52
C LEU A 371 -8.57 15.41 -9.48
N ALA A 372 -9.77 15.12 -9.00
CA ALA A 372 -11.00 15.30 -9.75
C ALA A 372 -12.20 15.49 -8.82
N GLN A 373 -13.34 15.91 -9.38
CA GLN A 373 -14.57 15.96 -8.62
C GLN A 373 -15.02 14.56 -8.16
N PRO A 374 -15.56 14.41 -6.94
CA PRO A 374 -15.96 13.12 -6.41
C PRO A 374 -17.37 12.67 -6.83
N ASN A 375 -18.20 13.55 -7.39
CA ASN A 375 -19.60 13.30 -7.71
C ASN A 375 -19.82 12.63 -9.08
N SER A 376 -18.78 12.53 -9.93
CA SER A 376 -18.92 12.01 -11.30
C SER A 376 -18.31 10.63 -11.47
N LYS A 377 -19.21 9.64 -11.66
CA LYS A 377 -18.81 8.27 -12.02
C LYS A 377 -18.20 8.19 -13.42
N GLU A 378 -18.66 9.03 -14.33
CA GLU A 378 -18.10 9.15 -15.68
C GLU A 378 -16.65 9.66 -15.65
N LEU A 379 -16.38 10.69 -14.85
CA LEU A 379 -15.03 11.23 -14.68
C LEU A 379 -14.10 10.17 -14.09
N SER A 380 -14.59 9.40 -13.13
CA SER A 380 -13.86 8.27 -12.54
C SER A 380 -13.55 7.19 -13.59
N LYS A 381 -14.53 6.83 -14.45
CA LYS A 381 -14.31 5.93 -15.59
C LYS A 381 -13.26 6.49 -16.56
N LYS A 382 -13.35 7.78 -16.92
CA LYS A 382 -12.39 8.49 -17.79
C LYS A 382 -10.97 8.42 -17.21
N ILE A 383 -10.80 8.61 -15.89
CA ILE A 383 -9.50 8.49 -15.23
C ILE A 383 -8.98 7.05 -15.33
N ASN A 384 -9.81 6.03 -15.09
CA ASN A 384 -9.38 4.63 -15.17
C ASN A 384 -8.96 4.21 -16.59
N SER A 385 -9.77 4.53 -17.60
CA SER A 385 -9.55 4.09 -18.98
C SER A 385 -8.52 4.92 -19.73
N ILE A 386 -8.63 6.25 -19.69
CA ILE A 386 -7.86 7.14 -20.55
C ILE A 386 -6.52 7.51 -19.90
N ILE A 387 -6.55 7.87 -18.62
CA ILE A 387 -5.35 8.36 -17.91
C ILE A 387 -4.56 7.18 -17.35
N LYS A 388 -5.21 6.34 -16.54
CA LYS A 388 -4.53 5.23 -15.86
C LYS A 388 -4.33 4.02 -16.73
N LYS A 389 -5.10 3.87 -17.82
CA LYS A 389 -5.06 2.69 -18.71
C LYS A 389 -5.09 1.38 -17.93
N ARG A 390 -5.90 1.35 -16.85
CA ARG A 390 -6.01 0.23 -15.92
C ARG A 390 -7.44 -0.29 -15.90
N GLU A 391 -7.63 -1.45 -15.28
CA GLU A 391 -8.93 -2.09 -15.25
C GLU A 391 -10.01 -1.23 -14.56
N SER A 392 -11.19 -1.18 -15.17
CA SER A 392 -12.31 -0.30 -14.78
C SER A 392 -12.87 -0.58 -13.38
N TYR A 393 -12.67 -1.79 -12.85
CA TYR A 393 -13.14 -2.20 -11.53
C TYR A 393 -12.24 -1.73 -10.38
N GLN A 394 -11.10 -1.09 -10.65
CA GLN A 394 -10.26 -0.57 -9.57
C GLN A 394 -10.86 0.73 -8.99
N PRO A 395 -11.11 0.79 -7.67
CA PRO A 395 -11.66 1.98 -7.03
C PRO A 395 -10.66 3.14 -7.00
N PHE A 396 -11.21 4.33 -6.72
CA PHE A 396 -10.46 5.50 -6.31
C PHE A 396 -10.57 5.73 -4.80
N ALA A 397 -9.82 6.69 -4.30
CA ALA A 397 -9.84 7.11 -2.91
C ALA A 397 -10.39 8.53 -2.80
N ALA A 398 -10.90 8.86 -1.62
CA ALA A 398 -11.36 10.20 -1.27
C ALA A 398 -10.36 10.86 -0.32
N SER A 399 -9.97 12.09 -0.61
CA SER A 399 -9.31 12.98 0.36
C SER A 399 -10.34 13.96 0.90
N ILE A 400 -10.61 13.93 2.21
CA ILE A 400 -11.71 14.65 2.87
C ILE A 400 -11.21 15.45 4.06
N LEU A 401 -11.81 16.62 4.30
CA LEU A 401 -11.56 17.41 5.52
C LEU A 401 -11.94 16.59 6.75
N ILE A 402 -11.01 16.51 7.72
CA ILE A 402 -11.22 15.70 8.93
C ILE A 402 -12.46 16.12 9.72
N GLU A 403 -12.80 17.40 9.70
CA GLU A 403 -13.95 17.98 10.39
C GLU A 403 -15.29 17.49 9.82
N GLU A 404 -15.31 17.11 8.54
CA GLU A 404 -16.51 16.75 7.79
C GLU A 404 -16.65 15.24 7.56
N CYS A 405 -15.60 14.46 7.83
CA CYS A 405 -15.54 13.04 7.45
C CYS A 405 -16.71 12.20 7.99
N ASN A 406 -17.14 12.44 9.22
CA ASN A 406 -18.23 11.72 9.87
C ASN A 406 -19.60 11.92 9.22
N LYS A 407 -19.78 12.97 8.41
CA LYS A 407 -21.03 13.23 7.68
C LYS A 407 -21.14 12.38 6.41
N PHE A 408 -20.02 11.89 5.88
CA PHE A 408 -19.97 11.15 4.63
C PHE A 408 -19.66 9.66 4.81
N PHE A 409 -18.87 9.33 5.83
CA PHE A 409 -18.39 7.97 6.06
C PHE A 409 -18.67 7.52 7.51
N VAL A 410 -18.81 6.21 7.67
CA VAL A 410 -18.84 5.55 8.99
C VAL A 410 -17.40 5.44 9.49
N MET A 411 -16.99 6.39 10.33
CA MET A 411 -15.64 6.46 10.87
C MET A 411 -15.56 5.83 12.27
N ASP A 412 -14.46 5.13 12.54
CA ASP A 412 -14.12 4.66 13.89
C ASP A 412 -12.81 5.31 14.35
N LYS A 413 -12.86 5.96 15.52
CA LYS A 413 -11.73 6.70 16.11
C LYS A 413 -10.47 5.85 16.28
N LYS A 414 -10.61 4.52 16.43
CA LYS A 414 -9.43 3.64 16.54
C LYS A 414 -8.55 3.68 15.30
N PHE A 415 -9.08 4.10 14.15
CA PHE A 415 -8.34 4.21 12.90
C PHE A 415 -7.92 5.64 12.55
N ASP A 416 -8.09 6.63 13.44
CA ASP A 416 -7.78 8.05 13.16
C ASP A 416 -6.40 8.25 12.51
N TYR A 417 -5.36 7.59 13.04
CA TYR A 417 -4.03 7.59 12.42
C TYR A 417 -4.02 6.91 11.05
N SER A 418 -4.65 5.75 10.94
CA SER A 418 -4.64 4.91 9.73
C SER A 418 -5.43 5.52 8.56
N TYR A 419 -6.44 6.34 8.85
CA TYR A 419 -7.19 7.09 7.85
C TYR A 419 -6.32 8.12 7.12
N LYS A 420 -5.37 8.78 7.80
CA LYS A 420 -4.48 9.76 7.17
C LYS A 420 -3.67 9.20 5.98
N PHE A 421 -3.50 7.88 5.92
CA PHE A 421 -2.62 7.22 4.96
C PHE A 421 -3.37 6.27 4.01
N MET A 422 -4.71 6.33 3.96
CA MET A 422 -5.51 5.42 3.14
C MET A 422 -5.27 3.93 3.47
N ASN A 423 -5.00 3.61 4.73
CA ASN A 423 -4.68 2.23 5.15
C ASN A 423 -5.92 1.41 5.53
N VAL A 424 -7.09 2.03 5.59
CA VAL A 424 -8.38 1.38 5.86
C VAL A 424 -9.44 1.93 4.91
N VAL A 425 -10.48 1.14 4.66
CA VAL A 425 -11.71 1.60 4.00
C VAL A 425 -12.72 2.08 5.04
N SER A 426 -13.78 2.74 4.58
CA SER A 426 -14.96 3.05 5.37
C SER A 426 -16.21 2.94 4.52
N GLU A 427 -17.30 2.58 5.17
CA GLU A 427 -18.62 2.53 4.54
C GLU A 427 -19.10 3.94 4.27
N CYS A 428 -19.61 4.18 3.06
CA CYS A 428 -20.30 5.41 2.72
C CYS A 428 -21.65 5.44 3.42
N ARG A 429 -22.00 6.59 3.98
CA ARG A 429 -23.36 6.83 4.46
C ARG A 429 -24.34 6.86 3.31
N GLU A 430 -25.50 6.25 3.48
CA GLU A 430 -26.46 6.06 2.39
C GLU A 430 -26.99 7.39 1.86
N GLU A 431 -27.13 8.39 2.73
CA GLU A 431 -27.71 9.69 2.42
C GLU A 431 -26.88 10.49 1.42
N VAL A 432 -25.56 10.25 1.33
CA VAL A 432 -24.63 11.01 0.48
C VAL A 432 -24.09 10.21 -0.70
N TYR A 433 -24.54 8.96 -0.88
CA TYR A 433 -23.99 8.06 -1.90
C TYR A 433 -24.03 8.67 -3.31
N ASN A 434 -25.15 9.31 -3.66
CA ASN A 434 -25.33 9.94 -4.97
C ASN A 434 -24.44 11.18 -5.16
N ASP A 435 -24.07 11.84 -4.07
CA ASP A 435 -23.26 13.07 -4.10
C ASP A 435 -21.78 12.77 -4.35
N ILE A 436 -21.31 11.55 -4.07
CA ILE A 436 -19.88 11.18 -4.12
C ILE A 436 -19.60 9.87 -4.87
N GLN A 437 -20.50 9.46 -5.76
CA GLN A 437 -20.43 8.19 -6.50
C GLN A 437 -19.12 7.94 -7.28
N GLY A 438 -18.31 8.95 -7.56
CA GLY A 438 -17.01 8.79 -8.23
C GLY A 438 -15.93 8.15 -7.36
N VAL A 439 -16.06 8.23 -6.04
CA VAL A 439 -15.10 7.66 -5.07
C VAL A 439 -15.63 6.41 -4.37
N ILE A 440 -16.89 6.04 -4.59
CA ILE A 440 -17.51 4.86 -3.96
C ILE A 440 -17.36 3.61 -4.83
N HIS A 441 -16.95 2.52 -4.20
CA HIS A 441 -16.83 1.21 -4.84
C HIS A 441 -18.16 0.46 -4.89
N VAL A 442 -18.21 -0.67 -5.62
CA VAL A 442 -19.46 -1.45 -5.79
C VAL A 442 -19.99 -2.05 -4.49
N ASP A 443 -19.11 -2.26 -3.50
CA ASP A 443 -19.44 -2.71 -2.14
C ASP A 443 -19.85 -1.55 -1.21
N LYS A 444 -20.08 -0.35 -1.75
CA LYS A 444 -20.43 0.88 -1.02
C LYS A 444 -19.34 1.39 -0.07
N THR A 445 -18.12 0.89 -0.17
CA THR A 445 -16.99 1.39 0.63
C THR A 445 -16.16 2.39 -0.16
N CYS A 446 -15.40 3.21 0.57
CA CYS A 446 -14.38 4.10 0.03
C CYS A 446 -13.10 3.97 0.83
N ARG A 447 -11.96 4.12 0.17
CA ARG A 447 -10.68 4.29 0.86
C ARG A 447 -10.47 5.77 1.14
N VAL A 448 -10.46 6.15 2.41
CA VAL A 448 -10.49 7.55 2.85
C VAL A 448 -9.10 8.01 3.28
N GLN A 449 -8.75 9.25 2.90
CA GLN A 449 -7.68 10.07 3.48
C GLN A 449 -8.30 11.24 4.23
N THR A 450 -8.20 11.26 5.56
CA THR A 450 -8.52 12.45 6.34
C THR A 450 -7.40 13.48 6.21
N VAL A 451 -7.75 14.72 5.90
CA VAL A 451 -6.83 15.85 5.71
C VAL A 451 -7.11 16.90 6.78
N SER A 452 -6.08 17.29 7.51
CA SER A 452 -6.11 18.41 8.46
C SER A 452 -5.11 19.50 8.05
N LYS A 453 -5.28 20.71 8.60
CA LYS A 453 -4.36 21.84 8.36
C LYS A 453 -2.92 21.51 8.73
N ASP A 454 -2.73 20.75 9.82
CA ASP A 454 -1.42 20.40 10.36
C ASP A 454 -0.71 19.32 9.54
N ASP A 455 -1.47 18.50 8.80
CA ASP A 455 -0.90 17.45 7.96
C ASP A 455 -0.39 18.04 6.64
N ASN A 456 -1.23 18.83 5.95
CA ASN A 456 -0.88 19.46 4.67
C ASN A 456 -1.76 20.69 4.43
N PHE A 457 -1.25 21.87 4.79
CA PHE A 457 -2.00 23.13 4.72
C PHE A 457 -2.49 23.45 3.30
N LEU A 458 -1.62 23.34 2.30
CA LEU A 458 -1.94 23.67 0.91
C LEU A 458 -3.06 22.78 0.36
N PHE A 459 -2.97 21.47 0.62
CA PHE A 459 -4.00 20.51 0.19
C PHE A 459 -5.30 20.67 0.98
N TYR A 460 -5.21 20.91 2.30
CA TYR A 460 -6.38 21.24 3.12
C TYR A 460 -7.10 22.48 2.58
N ASP A 461 -6.36 23.55 2.27
CA ASP A 461 -6.93 24.80 1.80
C ASP A 461 -7.58 24.66 0.42
N LEU A 462 -7.00 23.84 -0.47
CA LEU A 462 -7.63 23.45 -1.73
C LEU A 462 -9.01 22.81 -1.50
N ILE A 463 -9.06 21.77 -0.67
CA ILE A 463 -10.31 21.03 -0.40
C ILE A 463 -11.33 21.94 0.30
N ASN A 464 -10.89 22.79 1.22
CA ASN A 464 -11.74 23.74 1.93
C ASN A 464 -12.31 24.84 1.01
N ASN A 465 -11.53 25.37 0.07
CA ASN A 465 -12.04 26.33 -0.91
C ASN A 465 -12.97 25.66 -1.92
N TYR A 466 -12.70 24.41 -2.32
CA TYR A 466 -13.64 23.60 -3.09
C TYR A 466 -14.96 23.42 -2.32
N PHE A 467 -14.88 23.02 -1.05
CA PHE A 467 -16.04 22.81 -0.18
C PHE A 467 -16.93 24.05 -0.09
N LYS A 468 -16.36 25.24 0.14
CA LYS A 468 -17.10 26.51 0.20
C LYS A 468 -17.87 26.83 -1.09
N LYS A 469 -17.46 26.27 -2.23
CA LYS A 469 -18.08 26.53 -3.54
C LYS A 469 -19.05 25.43 -3.96
N THR A 470 -18.85 24.19 -3.51
CA THR A 470 -19.61 23.02 -3.99
C THR A 470 -20.44 22.33 -2.91
N ASN A 471 -20.23 22.68 -1.64
CA ASN A 471 -20.74 21.94 -0.48
C ASN A 471 -20.26 20.48 -0.39
N LEU A 472 -19.20 20.12 -1.12
CA LEU A 472 -18.53 18.81 -1.05
C LEU A 472 -17.14 18.95 -0.39
N PRO A 473 -16.91 18.40 0.81
CA PRO A 473 -15.67 18.59 1.56
C PRO A 473 -14.56 17.59 1.18
N LEU A 474 -14.60 17.05 -0.04
CA LEU A 474 -13.66 16.02 -0.49
C LEU A 474 -13.37 16.09 -1.99
N LEU A 475 -12.25 15.50 -2.37
CA LEU A 475 -11.83 15.31 -3.75
C LEU A 475 -11.53 13.84 -4.02
N LEU A 476 -11.75 13.40 -5.26
CA LEU A 476 -11.17 12.16 -5.75
C LEU A 476 -9.65 12.34 -5.82
N ASN A 477 -8.91 11.43 -5.19
CA ASN A 477 -7.44 11.45 -5.20
C ASN A 477 -6.89 10.09 -5.67
N THR A 478 -5.98 10.13 -6.64
CA THR A 478 -5.20 8.98 -7.07
C THR A 478 -3.75 9.36 -7.33
N SER A 479 -2.86 8.38 -7.42
CA SER A 479 -1.43 8.62 -7.66
C SER A 479 -1.17 9.42 -8.93
N PHE A 480 -0.14 10.26 -8.97
CA PHE A 480 0.27 10.90 -10.22
C PHE A 480 1.33 10.05 -10.94
N ASN A 481 0.85 9.17 -11.82
CA ASN A 481 1.63 8.22 -12.63
C ASN A 481 0.79 7.60 -13.75
N LEU A 482 1.42 6.89 -14.69
CA LEU A 482 0.75 6.02 -15.66
C LEU A 482 0.94 4.54 -15.30
N LYS A 483 0.20 3.64 -15.96
CA LYS A 483 0.34 2.18 -15.76
C LYS A 483 1.80 1.76 -15.99
N GLY A 484 2.37 1.05 -15.01
CA GLY A 484 3.74 0.55 -15.07
C GLY A 484 4.81 1.53 -14.59
N GLU A 485 4.43 2.76 -14.22
CA GLU A 485 5.36 3.79 -13.76
C GLU A 485 5.18 4.08 -12.26
N PRO A 486 6.26 4.44 -11.53
CA PRO A 486 6.15 4.95 -10.17
C PRO A 486 5.48 6.33 -10.12
N ILE A 487 5.10 6.78 -8.93
CA ILE A 487 4.66 8.16 -8.68
C ILE A 487 5.79 9.12 -9.11
N VAL A 488 5.42 10.21 -9.80
CA VAL A 488 6.39 11.21 -10.26
C VAL A 488 7.10 11.86 -9.07
N ASP A 489 8.42 11.95 -9.15
CA ASP A 489 9.27 12.46 -8.07
C ASP A 489 9.92 13.82 -8.40
N ASN A 490 9.90 14.26 -9.66
CA ASN A 490 10.54 15.51 -10.11
C ASN A 490 9.74 16.23 -11.22
N PRO A 491 10.02 17.52 -11.48
CA PRO A 491 9.26 18.33 -12.45
C PRO A 491 9.30 17.77 -13.87
N ILE A 492 10.45 17.31 -14.35
CA ILE A 492 10.58 16.73 -15.71
C ILE A 492 9.67 15.51 -15.87
N LYS A 493 9.67 14.60 -14.88
CA LYS A 493 8.77 13.44 -14.90
C LYS A 493 7.31 13.86 -14.77
N ALA A 494 6.98 14.85 -13.94
CA ALA A 494 5.62 15.36 -13.80
C ALA A 494 5.09 15.95 -15.11
N ILE A 495 5.87 16.80 -15.78
CA ILE A 495 5.54 17.39 -17.09
C ILE A 495 5.44 16.28 -18.16
N SER A 496 6.43 15.38 -18.24
CA SER A 496 6.40 14.26 -19.18
C SER A 496 5.18 13.37 -18.98
N THR A 497 4.82 13.05 -17.74
CA THR A 497 3.63 12.26 -17.42
C THR A 497 2.35 13.03 -17.70
N PHE A 498 2.29 14.33 -17.42
CA PHE A 498 1.16 15.18 -17.77
C PHE A 498 0.90 15.19 -19.28
N LEU A 499 1.92 15.49 -20.09
CA LEU A 499 1.83 15.54 -21.56
C LEU A 499 1.47 14.19 -22.19
N ARG A 500 1.91 13.08 -21.59
CA ARG A 500 1.55 11.71 -22.03
C ARG A 500 0.20 11.24 -21.46
N SER A 501 -0.33 11.95 -20.47
CA SER A 501 -1.65 11.71 -19.91
C SER A 501 -2.70 12.50 -20.66
N LYS A 502 -3.96 12.19 -20.37
CA LYS A 502 -5.11 13.01 -20.79
C LYS A 502 -5.68 13.78 -19.58
N CYS A 503 -4.81 14.21 -18.67
CA CYS A 503 -5.18 15.23 -17.68
C CYS A 503 -5.38 16.56 -18.41
N ASP A 504 -6.32 17.37 -17.93
CA ASP A 504 -6.70 18.60 -18.61
C ASP A 504 -5.78 19.76 -18.17
N VAL A 505 -5.29 19.75 -16.92
CA VAL A 505 -4.44 20.80 -16.35
C VAL A 505 -3.38 20.20 -15.41
N LEU A 506 -2.15 20.74 -15.43
CA LEU A 506 -1.12 20.50 -14.42
C LEU A 506 -0.92 21.76 -13.57
N TYR A 507 -1.02 21.59 -12.25
CA TYR A 507 -0.53 22.56 -11.27
C TYR A 507 0.78 22.02 -10.68
N ILE A 508 1.87 22.74 -10.91
CA ILE A 508 3.22 22.39 -10.46
C ILE A 508 3.88 23.58 -9.77
N GLY A 509 4.05 23.49 -8.45
CA GLY A 509 4.42 24.66 -7.65
C GLY A 509 3.43 25.81 -7.87
N ASN A 510 3.94 26.97 -8.28
CA ASN A 510 3.13 28.16 -8.55
C ASN A 510 2.66 28.28 -10.01
N PHE A 511 2.84 27.24 -10.82
CA PHE A 511 2.57 27.28 -12.25
C PHE A 511 1.37 26.41 -12.62
N LYS A 512 0.54 26.93 -13.53
CA LYS A 512 -0.52 26.20 -14.23
C LYS A 512 -0.12 25.98 -15.68
N ILE A 513 -0.30 24.76 -16.15
CA ILE A 513 -0.12 24.35 -17.54
C ILE A 513 -1.43 23.73 -18.01
N VAL A 514 -1.98 24.26 -19.10
CA VAL A 514 -3.19 23.72 -19.71
C VAL A 514 -2.77 22.78 -20.84
N ASN A 515 -3.45 21.65 -20.98
CA ASN A 515 -3.19 20.75 -22.08
C ASN A 515 -3.86 21.29 -23.34
N ASP A 516 -3.07 21.72 -24.33
CA ASP A 516 -3.57 22.25 -25.61
C ASP A 516 -3.97 21.13 -26.61
N SER A 517 -4.03 19.86 -26.16
CA SER A 517 -4.16 18.67 -27.01
C SER A 517 -5.58 18.23 -27.34
#